data_AF-A0A0B5DE32-F1
#
_entry.id   AF-A0A0B5DE32-F1
#
_cell.length_a   1.000
_cell.length_b   1.000
_cell.length_c   1.000
_cell.angle_alpha   90.00
_cell.angle_beta   90.00
_cell.angle_gamma   90.00
#
_symmetry.space_group_name_H-M   'P 1'
#
loop_
_entity.id
_entity.type
_entity.pdbx_description
1 polymer ?
#
loop_
_entity_poly.entity_id
_entity_poly.type
_entity_poly.pdbx_seq_one_letter_code
_entity_poly.pdbx_strand_id
1 'polypeptide(L)'
;MSGGREHAEPSRAEERELSLTTVRWLLAPRRQWRTRRLRAAHGPTLPYETAWCLVALADDVGNLPYVRRRTRPVPSVPPGVMVDVWAQLEPAEQQRRRAWLTRHSRTPLHLLRVPEELIELAGLHVTEWALPPDVPSISLVVQQQPRPKRTD
;
A
#
# COMPACT_ATOMS: atom_id res chain seq x y z
N MET A 1 1.81 18.36 -55.85
CA MET A 1 0.56 17.77 -55.30
C MET A 1 0.64 17.83 -53.79
N SER A 2 -0.16 18.71 -53.18
CA SER A 2 -0.64 18.54 -51.78
C SER A 2 -1.31 17.18 -51.66
N GLY A 3 -1.36 16.49 -50.53
CA GLY A 3 -1.17 16.83 -49.14
C GLY A 3 -1.81 15.67 -48.36
N GLY A 4 -1.47 15.51 -47.09
CA GLY A 4 -2.09 14.47 -46.26
C GLY A 4 -1.17 14.03 -45.14
N ARG A 5 -0.76 14.95 -44.28
CA ARG A 5 -0.37 14.57 -42.91
C ARG A 5 -1.66 14.15 -42.24
N GLU A 6 -1.88 12.85 -42.17
CA GLU A 6 -2.86 12.25 -41.27
C GLU A 6 -2.43 12.63 -39.84
N HIS A 7 -3.05 13.69 -39.32
CA HIS A 7 -3.09 13.91 -37.89
C HIS A 7 -3.94 12.77 -37.30
N ALA A 8 -3.27 11.68 -36.95
CA ALA A 8 -3.86 10.66 -36.09
C ALA A 8 -4.12 11.34 -34.74
N GLU A 9 -5.38 11.71 -34.49
CA GLU A 9 -5.81 12.10 -33.15
C GLU A 9 -5.53 10.92 -32.21
N PRO A 10 -4.77 11.13 -31.13
CA PRO A 10 -4.52 10.06 -30.18
C PRO A 10 -5.86 9.56 -29.66
N SER A 11 -6.02 8.23 -29.67
CA SER A 11 -7.23 7.62 -29.15
C SER A 11 -7.45 8.07 -27.71
N ARG A 12 -8.71 8.18 -27.25
CA ARG A 12 -9.02 8.51 -25.84
C ARG A 12 -8.28 7.62 -24.83
N ALA A 13 -7.87 6.42 -25.22
CA ALA A 13 -7.04 5.53 -24.43
C ALA A 13 -5.58 6.02 -24.34
N GLU A 14 -4.97 6.42 -25.46
CA GLU A 14 -3.62 6.98 -25.50
C GLU A 14 -3.53 8.34 -24.78
N GLU A 15 -4.53 9.21 -24.93
CA GLU A 15 -4.58 10.47 -24.17
C GLU A 15 -4.66 10.23 -22.66
N ARG A 16 -5.44 9.21 -22.24
CA ARG A 16 -5.52 8.79 -20.83
C ARG A 16 -4.19 8.20 -20.36
N GLU A 17 -3.55 7.36 -21.15
CA GLU A 17 -2.24 6.78 -20.81
C GLU A 17 -1.14 7.84 -20.74
N LEU A 18 -1.11 8.80 -21.66
CA LEU A 18 -0.17 9.93 -21.66
C LEU A 18 -0.44 10.86 -20.47
N SER A 19 -1.70 11.15 -20.16
CA SER A 19 -2.11 11.92 -18.99
C SER A 19 -1.68 11.23 -17.68
N LEU A 20 -1.97 9.93 -17.53
CA LEU A 20 -1.54 9.13 -16.38
C LEU A 20 -0.02 9.03 -16.26
N THR A 21 0.69 8.93 -17.39
CA THR A 21 2.16 8.89 -17.42
C THR A 21 2.75 10.23 -16.99
N THR A 22 2.20 11.34 -17.46
CA THR A 22 2.63 12.70 -17.13
C THR A 22 2.38 13.02 -15.65
N VAL A 23 1.19 12.69 -15.14
CA VAL A 23 0.85 12.82 -13.71
C VAL A 23 1.75 11.92 -12.85
N ARG A 24 2.11 10.71 -13.32
CA ARG A 24 3.04 9.81 -12.61
C ARG A 24 4.42 10.41 -12.41
N TRP A 25 4.97 11.11 -13.41
CA TRP A 25 6.30 11.70 -13.32
C TRP A 25 6.31 12.97 -12.46
N LEU A 26 5.28 13.81 -12.56
CA LEU A 26 5.15 15.00 -11.73
C LEU A 26 4.98 14.65 -10.23
N LEU A 27 4.34 13.53 -9.92
CA LEU A 27 4.17 13.06 -8.54
C LEU A 27 5.32 12.19 -8.05
N ALA A 28 6.27 11.79 -8.90
CA ALA A 28 7.35 10.88 -8.51
C ALA A 28 8.18 11.37 -7.30
N PRO A 29 8.55 12.67 -7.18
CA PRO A 29 9.26 13.17 -5.99
C PRO A 29 8.41 13.14 -4.72
N ARG A 30 7.11 13.53 -4.82
CA ARG A 30 6.17 13.51 -3.69
C ARG A 30 5.89 12.08 -3.24
N ARG A 31 5.72 11.16 -4.19
CA ARG A 31 5.55 9.72 -3.93
C ARG A 31 6.80 9.13 -3.29
N GLN A 32 8.00 9.49 -3.76
CA GLN A 32 9.26 9.07 -3.15
C GLN A 32 9.40 9.55 -1.70
N TRP A 33 9.06 10.81 -1.43
CA TRP A 33 9.06 11.33 -0.07
C TRP A 33 8.03 10.64 0.82
N ARG A 34 6.79 10.47 0.37
CA ARG A 34 5.73 9.73 1.10
C ARG A 34 6.16 8.30 1.37
N THR A 35 6.80 7.64 0.41
CA THR A 35 7.34 6.28 0.55
C THR A 35 8.40 6.22 1.65
N ARG A 36 9.39 7.13 1.63
CA ARG A 36 10.42 7.19 2.67
C ARG A 36 9.82 7.48 4.05
N ARG A 37 8.86 8.40 4.12
CA ARG A 37 8.17 8.75 5.36
C ARG A 37 7.35 7.58 5.90
N LEU A 38 6.64 6.85 5.04
CA LEU A 38 5.87 5.66 5.41
C LEU A 38 6.80 4.58 5.98
N ARG A 39 7.95 4.32 5.34
CA ARG A 39 8.94 3.37 5.86
C ARG A 39 9.55 3.81 7.18
N ALA A 40 9.91 5.09 7.32
CA ALA A 40 10.46 5.61 8.57
C ALA A 40 9.45 5.49 9.72
N ALA A 41 8.17 5.73 9.42
CA ALA A 41 7.07 5.53 10.36
C ALA A 41 6.87 4.05 10.70
N HIS A 42 6.68 3.20 9.68
CA HIS A 42 6.36 1.78 9.84
C HIS A 42 7.52 0.96 10.42
N GLY A 43 8.75 1.29 10.05
CA GLY A 43 9.94 0.54 10.45
C GLY A 43 10.43 -0.45 9.38
N PRO A 44 11.44 -1.27 9.73
CA PRO A 44 12.21 -2.06 8.77
C PRO A 44 11.41 -3.20 8.12
N THR A 45 10.32 -3.63 8.72
CA THR A 45 9.44 -4.70 8.20
C THR A 45 8.70 -4.32 6.92
N LEU A 46 8.73 -3.03 6.52
CA LEU A 46 8.10 -2.57 5.29
C LEU A 46 9.14 -2.32 4.18
N PRO A 47 9.23 -3.23 3.18
CA PRO A 47 10.11 -3.04 2.03
C PRO A 47 9.78 -1.77 1.26
N TYR A 48 10.80 -1.18 0.63
CA TYR A 48 10.61 0.06 -0.13
C TYR A 48 9.63 -0.08 -1.29
N GLU A 49 9.70 -1.19 -2.00
CA GLU A 49 8.79 -1.47 -3.11
C GLU A 49 7.34 -1.59 -2.65
N THR A 50 7.09 -2.34 -1.56
CA THR A 50 5.78 -2.44 -0.94
C THR A 50 5.25 -1.07 -0.49
N ALA A 51 6.09 -0.28 0.19
CA ALA A 51 5.73 1.09 0.60
C ALA A 51 5.38 1.99 -0.60
N TRP A 52 6.13 1.88 -1.70
CA TRP A 52 5.86 2.63 -2.92
C TRP A 52 4.53 2.24 -3.55
N CYS A 53 4.23 0.94 -3.61
CA CYS A 53 2.96 0.42 -4.12
C CYS A 53 1.78 0.85 -3.23
N LEU A 54 1.93 0.79 -1.92
CA LEU A 54 0.91 1.26 -0.98
C LEU A 54 0.63 2.76 -1.12
N VAL A 55 1.67 3.59 -1.18
CA VAL A 55 1.51 5.03 -1.46
C VAL A 55 0.83 5.23 -2.82
N ALA A 56 1.15 4.42 -3.82
CA ALA A 56 0.52 4.53 -5.13
C ALA A 56 -0.98 4.25 -5.09
N LEU A 57 -1.40 3.21 -4.37
CA LEU A 57 -2.82 2.88 -4.16
C LEU A 57 -3.53 3.94 -3.32
N ALA A 58 -2.85 4.51 -2.32
CA ALA A 58 -3.38 5.57 -1.47
C ALA A 58 -3.61 6.88 -2.23
N ASP A 59 -2.76 7.18 -3.21
CA ASP A 59 -2.90 8.37 -4.04
C ASP A 59 -4.02 8.20 -5.08
N ASP A 60 -4.15 7.02 -5.69
CA ASP A 60 -5.20 6.70 -6.67
C ASP A 60 -5.35 5.18 -6.88
N VAL A 61 -6.58 4.68 -6.71
CA VAL A 61 -6.98 3.27 -6.92
C VAL A 61 -6.73 2.82 -8.37
N GLY A 62 -6.75 3.74 -9.33
CA GLY A 62 -6.37 3.50 -10.74
C GLY A 62 -4.94 2.98 -10.91
N ASN A 63 -4.08 3.07 -9.90
CA ASN A 63 -2.75 2.44 -9.91
C ASN A 63 -2.78 0.91 -9.72
N LEU A 64 -3.94 0.29 -9.49
CA LEU A 64 -4.05 -1.14 -9.26
C LEU A 64 -3.40 -2.00 -10.36
N PRO A 65 -3.61 -1.78 -11.68
CA PRO A 65 -2.93 -2.56 -12.73
C PRO A 65 -1.41 -2.38 -12.71
N TYR A 66 -0.94 -1.18 -12.36
CA TYR A 66 0.49 -0.90 -12.22
C TYR A 66 1.11 -1.66 -11.05
N VAL A 67 0.44 -1.67 -9.90
CA VAL A 67 0.92 -2.40 -8.72
C VAL A 67 0.90 -3.91 -8.95
N ARG A 68 -0.17 -4.44 -9.55
CA ARG A 68 -0.24 -5.87 -9.89
C ARG A 68 0.91 -6.33 -10.78
N ARG A 69 1.34 -5.51 -11.75
CA ARG A 69 2.49 -5.82 -12.62
C ARG A 69 3.84 -5.82 -11.90
N ARG A 70 3.97 -5.05 -10.81
CA ARG A 70 5.19 -5.00 -10.00
C ARG A 70 5.25 -6.07 -8.93
N THR A 71 4.11 -6.53 -8.48
CA THR A 71 4.06 -7.50 -7.38
C THR A 71 4.38 -8.89 -7.90
N ARG A 72 5.44 -9.51 -7.38
CA ARG A 72 5.78 -10.89 -7.74
C ARG A 72 4.90 -11.82 -6.91
N PRO A 73 4.24 -12.82 -7.53
CA PRO A 73 3.51 -13.81 -6.78
C PRO A 73 4.49 -14.59 -5.91
N VAL A 74 4.25 -14.58 -4.59
CA VAL A 74 4.94 -15.47 -3.65
C VAL A 74 4.15 -16.78 -3.62
N PRO A 75 4.73 -17.92 -4.05
CA PRO A 75 4.05 -19.20 -3.96
C PRO A 75 3.68 -19.47 -2.51
N SER A 76 2.51 -20.08 -2.26
CA SER A 76 2.03 -20.54 -0.95
C SER A 76 1.60 -19.51 0.10
N VAL A 77 1.78 -18.20 -0.13
CA VAL A 77 1.28 -17.15 0.78
C VAL A 77 0.19 -16.33 0.07
N PRO A 78 -1.06 -16.32 0.56
CA PRO A 78 -2.09 -15.46 -0.02
C PRO A 78 -1.72 -13.99 0.18
N PRO A 79 -1.94 -13.12 -0.82
CA PRO A 79 -1.77 -11.68 -0.65
C PRO A 79 -2.73 -11.17 0.42
N GLY A 80 -2.40 -10.02 1.02
CA GLY A 80 -3.17 -9.39 2.08
C GLY A 80 -2.30 -8.83 3.20
N VAL A 81 -2.95 -8.52 4.32
CA VAL A 81 -2.30 -7.99 5.51
C VAL A 81 -2.11 -9.11 6.52
N MET A 82 -0.89 -9.25 7.02
CA MET A 82 -0.57 -10.13 8.13
C MET A 82 -0.18 -9.26 9.33
N VAL A 83 -0.63 -9.61 10.52
CA VAL A 83 -0.23 -8.89 11.73
C VAL A 83 1.03 -9.56 12.30
N ASP A 84 2.06 -8.79 12.65
CA ASP A 84 3.22 -9.32 13.36
C ASP A 84 2.89 -9.73 14.81
N VAL A 85 3.85 -10.30 15.51
CA VAL A 85 3.65 -10.76 16.89
C VAL A 85 4.34 -9.79 17.84
N TRP A 86 3.55 -9.02 18.60
CA TRP A 86 4.07 -8.00 19.53
C TRP A 86 5.17 -8.53 20.46
N ALA A 87 4.97 -9.73 21.02
CA ALA A 87 5.91 -10.37 21.94
C ALA A 87 7.26 -10.76 21.30
N GLN A 88 7.32 -10.83 19.97
CA GLN A 88 8.56 -11.14 19.23
C GLN A 88 9.32 -9.87 18.81
N LEU A 89 8.79 -8.68 19.09
CA LEU A 89 9.46 -7.42 18.78
C LEU A 89 10.54 -7.10 19.80
N GLU A 90 11.67 -6.60 19.32
CA GLU A 90 12.73 -6.06 20.17
C GLU A 90 12.19 -4.94 21.09
N PRO A 91 12.68 -4.81 22.33
CA PRO A 91 12.20 -3.79 23.27
C PRO A 91 12.26 -2.36 22.73
N ALA A 92 13.29 -2.03 21.95
CA ALA A 92 13.42 -0.73 21.30
C ALA A 92 12.31 -0.46 20.27
N GLU A 93 11.91 -1.49 19.52
CA GLU A 93 10.82 -1.40 18.54
C GLU A 93 9.46 -1.30 19.24
N GLN A 94 9.25 -2.05 20.32
CA GLN A 94 8.06 -1.92 21.16
C GLN A 94 7.90 -0.48 21.69
N GLN A 95 8.99 0.10 22.20
CA GLN A 95 8.97 1.49 22.69
C GLN A 95 8.71 2.51 21.57
N ARG A 96 9.32 2.31 20.39
CA ARG A 96 9.09 3.16 19.21
C ARG A 96 7.62 3.13 18.78
N ARG A 97 7.02 1.94 18.70
CA ARG A 97 5.60 1.78 18.33
C ARG A 97 4.66 2.34 19.38
N ARG A 98 4.95 2.16 20.68
CA ARG A 98 4.20 2.82 21.78
C ARG A 98 4.22 4.34 21.62
N ALA A 99 5.40 4.94 21.46
CA ALA A 99 5.53 6.38 21.29
C ALA A 99 4.76 6.89 20.06
N TRP A 100 4.79 6.15 18.95
CA TRP A 100 4.00 6.45 17.77
C TRP A 100 2.49 6.41 18.07
N LEU A 101 2.01 5.34 18.69
CA LEU A 101 0.59 5.16 19.01
C LEU A 101 0.10 6.20 20.01
N THR A 102 0.90 6.62 20.98
CA THR A 102 0.57 7.74 21.87
C THR A 102 0.36 9.05 21.10
N ARG A 103 1.15 9.27 20.04
CA ARG A 103 1.08 10.50 19.23
C ARG A 103 -0.02 10.48 18.17
N HIS A 104 -0.29 9.31 17.59
CA HIS A 104 -1.07 9.18 16.36
C HIS A 104 -2.34 8.33 16.51
N SER A 105 -2.47 7.57 17.61
CA SER A 105 -3.57 6.67 17.93
C SER A 105 -3.87 5.57 16.89
N ARG A 106 -3.04 5.45 15.85
CA ARG A 106 -3.20 4.55 14.71
C ARG A 106 -1.86 4.10 14.17
N THR A 107 -1.81 2.93 13.55
CA THR A 107 -0.63 2.44 12.84
C THR A 107 -0.34 3.29 11.59
N PRO A 108 0.91 3.27 11.08
CA PRO A 108 1.24 3.97 9.84
C PRO A 108 0.42 3.52 8.63
N LEU A 109 0.07 2.23 8.51
CA LEU A 109 -0.77 1.72 7.43
C LEU A 109 -2.22 2.18 7.56
N HIS A 110 -2.78 2.17 8.78
CA HIS A 110 -4.11 2.73 9.03
C HIS A 110 -4.19 4.23 8.66
N LEU A 111 -3.14 5.01 8.92
CA LEU A 111 -3.09 6.41 8.51
C LEU A 111 -2.97 6.59 7.00
N LEU A 112 -2.43 5.60 6.28
CA LEU A 112 -2.33 5.61 4.83
C LEU A 112 -3.70 5.39 4.16
N ARG A 113 -4.66 4.77 4.86
CA ARG A 113 -6.04 4.54 4.41
C ARG A 113 -6.16 3.73 3.11
N VAL A 114 -5.26 2.78 2.90
CA VAL A 114 -5.41 1.79 1.83
C VAL A 114 -6.25 0.64 2.38
N PRO A 115 -7.42 0.33 1.80
CA PRO A 115 -8.23 -0.81 2.22
C PRO A 115 -7.47 -2.13 2.06
N GLU A 116 -7.70 -3.08 2.96
CA GLU A 116 -7.06 -4.40 2.90
C GLU A 116 -7.46 -5.15 1.63
N GLU A 117 -8.71 -5.03 1.20
CA GLU A 117 -9.22 -5.63 -0.04
C GLU A 117 -8.43 -5.11 -1.25
N LEU A 118 -8.01 -3.84 -1.22
CA LEU A 118 -7.20 -3.28 -2.30
C LEU A 118 -5.75 -3.79 -2.25
N ILE A 119 -5.20 -4.07 -1.07
CA ILE A 119 -3.89 -4.71 -0.87
C ILE A 119 -3.93 -6.15 -1.41
N GLU A 120 -4.98 -6.90 -1.10
CA GLU A 120 -5.22 -8.26 -1.58
C GLU A 120 -5.38 -8.30 -3.11
N LEU A 121 -6.25 -7.45 -3.68
CA LEU A 121 -6.47 -7.35 -5.12
C LEU A 121 -5.21 -6.93 -5.88
N ALA A 122 -4.36 -6.12 -5.24
CA ALA A 122 -3.07 -5.71 -5.78
C ALA A 122 -2.02 -6.85 -5.76
N GLY A 123 -2.29 -7.93 -5.02
CA GLY A 123 -1.39 -9.05 -4.84
C GLY A 123 -0.29 -8.78 -3.81
N LEU A 124 -0.40 -7.72 -3.01
CA LEU A 124 0.63 -7.30 -2.06
C LEU A 124 0.59 -8.14 -0.78
N HIS A 125 1.78 -8.42 -0.23
CA HIS A 125 1.94 -8.96 1.13
C HIS A 125 2.47 -7.85 2.02
N VAL A 126 1.73 -7.54 3.08
CA VAL A 126 2.08 -6.46 4.00
C VAL A 126 2.01 -6.97 5.42
N THR A 127 3.06 -6.72 6.20
CA THR A 127 3.04 -6.97 7.64
C THR A 127 2.60 -5.70 8.37
N GLU A 128 1.46 -5.72 9.02
CA GLU A 128 0.96 -4.67 9.92
C GLU A 128 1.43 -4.90 11.36
N TRP A 129 1.47 -3.81 12.12
CA TRP A 129 1.78 -3.85 13.55
C TRP A 129 0.69 -4.55 14.36
N ALA A 130 1.08 -5.53 15.18
CA ALA A 130 0.33 -5.86 16.38
C ALA A 130 0.29 -4.65 17.32
N LEU A 131 -0.84 -4.48 17.99
CA LEU A 131 -0.98 -3.50 19.05
C LEU A 131 -0.36 -4.00 20.36
N PRO A 132 0.14 -3.09 21.22
CA PRO A 132 0.53 -3.44 22.58
C PRO A 132 -0.64 -4.07 23.34
N PRO A 133 -0.38 -5.02 24.26
CA PRO A 133 -1.43 -5.73 25.00
C PRO A 133 -2.28 -4.81 25.90
N ASP A 134 -1.73 -3.64 26.26
CA ASP A 134 -2.39 -2.60 27.05
C ASP A 134 -3.28 -1.65 26.23
N VAL A 135 -3.26 -1.75 24.90
CA VAL A 135 -4.10 -0.92 24.02
C VAL A 135 -5.34 -1.71 23.63
N PRO A 136 -6.57 -1.23 23.91
CA PRO A 136 -7.79 -1.94 23.55
C PRO A 136 -7.87 -2.14 22.02
N SER A 137 -8.09 -3.40 21.61
CA SER A 137 -8.10 -3.88 20.22
C SER A 137 -9.17 -3.23 19.34
N ILE A 138 -10.01 -2.34 19.88
CA ILE A 138 -11.06 -1.58 19.19
C ILE A 138 -10.48 -0.76 18.02
N SER A 139 -9.17 -0.45 18.04
CA SER A 139 -8.49 0.24 16.94
C SER A 139 -8.04 -0.67 15.78
N LEU A 140 -8.17 -2.00 15.87
CA LEU A 140 -7.83 -2.98 14.82
C LEU A 140 -9.05 -3.69 14.19
N VAL A 141 -10.29 -3.41 14.63
CA VAL A 141 -11.49 -4.22 14.29
C VAL A 141 -11.90 -4.14 12.80
N VAL A 142 -11.16 -3.42 11.97
CA VAL A 142 -11.32 -3.46 10.50
C VAL A 142 -10.26 -4.35 9.83
N GLN A 143 -9.71 -5.35 10.53
CA GLN A 143 -8.71 -6.29 9.97
C GLN A 143 -9.11 -7.77 10.04
N GLN A 144 -10.32 -8.09 10.49
CA GLN A 144 -10.81 -9.46 10.45
C GLN A 144 -12.27 -9.50 10.01
N GLN A 145 -12.51 -9.37 8.70
CA GLN A 145 -13.65 -10.10 8.15
C GLN A 145 -13.28 -11.59 8.07
N PRO A 146 -14.15 -12.50 8.53
CA PRO A 146 -13.90 -13.92 8.39
C PRO A 146 -13.85 -14.26 6.90
N ARG A 147 -12.75 -14.91 6.47
CA ARG A 147 -12.69 -15.53 5.14
C ARG A 147 -13.98 -16.34 4.92
N PRO A 148 -14.64 -16.24 3.76
CA PRO A 148 -15.73 -17.15 3.46
C PRO A 148 -15.20 -18.57 3.52
N LYS A 149 -15.79 -19.40 4.38
CA LYS A 149 -15.53 -20.84 4.38
C LYS A 149 -15.78 -21.34 2.95
N ARG A 150 -14.77 -21.94 2.33
CA ARG A 150 -14.99 -22.83 1.19
C ARG A 150 -15.94 -23.92 1.68
N THR A 151 -17.18 -23.87 1.23
CA THR A 151 -18.07 -25.03 1.26
C THR A 151 -17.58 -25.98 0.16
N ASP A 152 -17.23 -27.20 0.57
CA ASP A 152 -17.09 -28.37 -0.31
C ASP A 152 -18.41 -28.66 -1.06
#